data_AF-A0A1D3TUK7-F1
#
_entry.id   AF-A0A1D3TUK7-F1
#
_cell.length_a   1.000
_cell.length_b   1.000
_cell.length_c   1.000
_cell.angle_alpha   90.00
_cell.angle_beta   90.00
_cell.angle_gamma   90.00
#
_symmetry.space_group_name_H-M   'P 1'
#
loop_
_entity.id
_entity.type
_entity.pdbx_description
1 polymer ?
#
loop_
_entity_poly.entity_id
_entity_poly.type
_entity_poly.pdbx_seq_one_letter_code
_entity_poly.pdbx_strand_id
1 'polypeptide(L)' 'MHIVFYSTSDVFEAEEKIKEAGIECKIVPTPVTDKAYCGVCIQINEYDVTKVLNGMEFQIVD' A
#
# COMPACT_ATOMS: atom_id res chain seq x y z
N MET A 1 -2.49 2.66 -9.00
CA MET A 1 -3.32 1.93 -8.02
C MET A 1 -2.91 2.35 -6.63
N HIS A 2 -3.84 2.39 -5.69
CA HIS A 2 -3.59 2.79 -4.31
C HIS A 2 -3.85 1.60 -3.38
N ILE A 3 -2.82 1.20 -2.64
CA ILE A 3 -2.94 0.17 -1.61
C ILE A 3 -3.15 0.85 -0.28
N VAL A 4 -4.33 0.63 0.28
CA VAL A 4 -4.73 1.22 1.54
C VAL A 4 -4.63 0.19 2.64
N PHE A 5 -4.04 0.61 3.75
CA PHE A 5 -3.82 -0.22 4.94
C PHE A 5 -4.58 0.35 6.13
N TYR A 6 -4.91 -0.52 7.07
CA TYR A 6 -5.59 -0.13 8.32
C TYR A 6 -4.65 0.54 9.31
N SER A 7 -3.35 0.19 9.30
CA SER A 7 -2.34 0.77 10.19
C SER A 7 -1.19 1.38 9.41
N THR A 8 -0.65 2.49 9.91
CA THR A 8 0.52 3.14 9.31
C THR A 8 1.76 2.23 9.35
N SER A 9 1.88 1.37 10.37
CA SER A 9 2.97 0.39 10.46
C SER A 9 3.02 -0.55 9.25
N ASP A 10 1.86 -1.06 8.83
CA ASP A 10 1.77 -1.94 7.66
C ASP A 10 2.15 -1.21 6.37
N VAL A 11 1.86 0.10 6.26
CA VAL A 11 2.25 0.92 5.11
C VAL A 11 3.77 0.98 4.97
N PHE A 12 4.49 1.21 6.07
CA PHE A 12 5.95 1.27 6.01
C PHE A 12 6.56 -0.12 5.75
N GLU A 13 6.02 -1.17 6.38
CA GLU A 13 6.53 -2.53 6.18
C GLU A 13 6.29 -3.02 4.74
N ALA A 14 5.12 -2.71 4.18
CA ALA A 14 4.81 -2.99 2.79
C ALA A 14 5.70 -2.20 1.83
N GLU A 15 5.94 -0.91 2.09
CA GLU A 15 6.81 -0.07 1.27
C GLU A 15 8.23 -0.62 1.18
N GLU A 16 8.78 -1.06 2.31
CA GLU A 16 10.11 -1.68 2.39
C GLU A 16 10.16 -2.97 1.54
N LYS A 17 9.21 -3.89 1.73
CA LYS A 17 9.13 -5.13 0.96
C LYS A 17 8.99 -4.90 -0.55
N ILE A 18 8.19 -3.90 -0.94
CA ILE A 18 7.99 -3.52 -2.35
C ILE A 18 9.29 -2.97 -2.95
N LYS A 19 10.00 -2.11 -2.20
CA LYS A 19 11.32 -1.60 -2.60
C LYS A 19 12.37 -2.70 -2.69
N GLU A 20 12.39 -3.64 -1.75
CA GLU A 20 13.28 -4.80 -1.77
C GLU A 20 13.04 -5.71 -2.99
N ALA A 21 11.78 -5.80 -3.44
CA ALA A 21 11.41 -6.48 -4.67
C ALA A 21 11.78 -5.72 -5.95
N GLY A 22 12.33 -4.50 -5.84
CA GLY A 22 12.72 -3.65 -6.97
C GLY A 22 11.54 -2.93 -7.64
N ILE A 23 10.39 -2.86 -6.97
CA ILE A 23 9.18 -2.22 -7.50
C ILE A 23 9.13 -0.76 -7.02
N GLU A 24 8.82 0.15 -7.92
CA GLU A 24 8.66 1.57 -7.57
C GLU A 24 7.31 1.82 -6.87
N CYS A 25 7.37 2.33 -5.65
CA CYS A 25 6.21 2.68 -4.83
C CYS A 25 6.38 4.03 -4.14
N LYS A 26 5.26 4.69 -3.82
CA LYS A 26 5.23 6.00 -3.14
C LYS A 26 4.13 6.02 -2.09
N ILE A 27 4.45 6.53 -0.90
CA ILE A 27 3.42 6.77 0.13
C ILE A 27 2.73 8.10 -0.19
N VAL A 28 1.42 8.06 -0.35
CA VAL A 28 0.57 9.23 -0.63
C VAL A 28 -0.57 9.29 0.39
N PRO A 29 -1.15 10.47 0.67
CA PRO A 29 -2.34 10.54 1.51
C PRO A 29 -3.49 9.78 0.85
N THR A 30 -4.23 9.00 1.65
CA THR A 30 -5.37 8.24 1.14
C THR A 30 -6.42 9.21 0.59
N PRO A 31 -6.87 9.05 -0.67
CA PRO A 31 -7.97 9.87 -1.19
C PRO A 31 -9.19 9.67 -0.28
N VAL A 32 -9.88 10.77 0.04
CA VAL A 32 -10.97 10.79 1.02
C VAL A 32 -12.05 9.80 0.58
N THR A 33 -11.98 8.60 1.17
CA THR A 33 -12.87 7.49 0.89
C THR A 33 -13.54 7.17 2.21
N ASP A 34 -14.85 6.90 2.19
CA ASP A 34 -15.78 6.76 3.33
C ASP A 34 -15.34 5.83 4.49
N LYS A 35 -14.23 5.10 4.34
CA LYS A 35 -13.68 4.17 5.33
C LYS A 35 -12.44 4.77 6.01
N ALA A 36 -12.47 4.82 7.33
CA ALA A 36 -11.38 5.30 8.17
C ALA A 36 -10.15 4.36 8.10
N TYR A 37 -9.28 4.61 7.12
CA TYR A 37 -7.94 4.02 7.06
C TYR A 37 -6.93 4.93 7.76
N CYS A 38 -5.68 4.49 7.92
CA CYS A 38 -4.63 5.19 8.67
C CYS A 38 -4.20 6.58 8.10
N GLY A 39 -4.91 7.10 7.11
CA GLY A 39 -4.70 8.41 6.47
C GLY A 39 -3.68 8.39 5.33
N VAL A 40 -2.89 7.32 5.20
CA VAL A 40 -1.89 7.16 4.14
C VAL A 40 -2.03 5.82 3.42
N CYS A 41 -1.67 5.79 2.14
CA CYS A 41 -1.71 4.62 1.27
C CYS A 41 -0.46 4.55 0.39
N ILE A 42 -0.18 3.38 -0.17
CA ILE A 42 0.94 3.19 -1.10
C ILE A 42 0.41 3.27 -2.53
N GLN A 43 0.84 4.27 -3.26
CA GLN A 43 0.66 4.36 -4.69
C GLN A 43 1.73 3.53 -5.40
N ILE A 44 1.27 2.66 -6.29
CA ILE A 44 2.13 1.86 -7.15
C ILE A 44 1.63 1.89 -8.58
N ASN A 45 2.55 1.65 -9.50
CA ASN A 45 2.26 1.54 -10.93
C ASN A 45 1.98 0.11 -11.40
N GLU A 46 2.38 -0.91 -10.62
CA GLU A 46 2.45 -2.29 -11.10
C GLU A 46 1.68 -3.27 -10.19
N TYR A 47 1.01 -4.27 -10.79
CA TYR A 47 0.09 -5.20 -10.08
C TYR A 47 0.80 -6.33 -9.31
N ASP A 48 2.10 -6.52 -9.49
CA ASP A 48 2.83 -7.69 -8.95
C ASP A 48 3.10 -7.61 -7.43
N VAL A 49 2.81 -6.44 -6.84
CA VAL A 49 2.81 -6.18 -5.39
C VAL A 49 2.03 -7.21 -4.55
N THR A 50 0.99 -7.83 -5.10
CA THR A 50 0.16 -8.80 -4.36
C THR A 50 0.95 -10.06 -4.00
N LYS A 51 1.98 -10.41 -4.77
CA LYS A 51 2.90 -11.50 -4.43
C LYS A 51 3.90 -11.09 -3.35
N VAL A 52 4.32 -9.83 -3.36
CA VAL A 52 5.26 -9.26 -2.39
C VAL A 52 4.61 -9.07 -1.02
N LEU A 53 3.36 -8.60 -1.01
CA LEU A 53 2.59 -8.34 0.22
C LEU A 53 1.79 -9.56 0.69
N ASN A 54 2.15 -10.76 0.23
CA ASN A 54 1.44 -11.98 0.61
C ASN A 54 1.50 -12.19 2.13
N GLY A 55 0.33 -12.19 2.78
CA GLY A 55 0.20 -12.30 4.24
C GLY A 55 -0.11 -10.98 4.97
N MET A 56 -0.20 -9.85 4.26
CA MET A 56 -0.69 -8.59 4.83
C MET A 56 -2.16 -8.35 4.50
N GLU A 57 -2.86 -7.64 5.39
CA GLU A 57 -4.25 -7.25 5.20
C GLU A 57 -4.31 -5.84 4.59
N PHE A 58 -4.57 -5.77 3.29
CA PHE A 58 -4.62 -4.52 2.53
C PHE A 58 -5.80 -4.49 1.56
N GLN A 59 -6.18 -3.29 1.13
CA GLN A 59 -7.22 -3.08 0.13
C GLN A 59 -6.66 -2.29 -1.06
N ILE A 60 -6.87 -2.78 -2.28
CA ILE A 60 -6.52 -2.04 -3.49
C ILE A 60 -7.72 -1.20 -3.91
N VAL A 61 -7.52 0.10 -4.07
CA VAL A 61 -8.47 1.05 -4.63
C VAL A 61 -7.84 1.72 -5.85
N ASP A 62 -8.65 1.92 -6.88
CA ASP A 62 -8.24 2.60 -8.12
C ASP A 62 -8.34 4.12 -7.94
#